data_AF-A0A165ZCY9-F1
#
_entry.id   AF-A0A165ZCY9-F1
#
_cell.length_a   1.000
_cell.length_b   1.000
_cell.length_c   1.000
_cell.angle_alpha   90.00
_cell.angle_beta   90.00
_cell.angle_gamma   90.00
#
_symmetry.space_group_name_H-M   'P 1'
#
loop_
_entity.id
_entity.type
_entity.pdbx_description
1 polymer ?
#
loop_
_entity_poly.entity_id
_entity_poly.type
_entity_poly.pdbx_seq_one_letter_code
_entity_poly.pdbx_strand_id
1 'polypeptide(L)' 'RSLLRVQRLKEHRNTLSSPMYRLQPELLSMIFYIYAKDNDELFNMRWVRLMFVCRRWHDIATRIPKLWSFI' A
#
# COMPACT_ATOMS: atom_id res chain seq x y z
N ARG A 1 -10.91 -16.00 -16.70
CA ARG A 1 -9.54 -16.44 -17.11
C ARG A 1 -8.66 -15.28 -17.62
N SER A 2 -9.20 -14.23 -18.27
CA SER A 2 -8.44 -13.07 -18.82
C SER A 2 -7.92 -12.06 -17.78
N LEU A 3 -8.67 -11.81 -16.69
CA LEU A 3 -8.34 -10.78 -15.69
C LEU A 3 -7.02 -11.03 -14.93
N LEU A 4 -6.75 -12.29 -14.56
CA LEU A 4 -5.50 -12.66 -13.88
C LEU A 4 -4.25 -12.42 -14.74
N ARG A 5 -4.39 -12.54 -16.06
CA ARG A 5 -3.29 -12.25 -17.00
C ARG A 5 -3.03 -10.75 -17.06
N VAL A 6 -4.08 -9.94 -17.18
CA VAL A 6 -3.96 -8.46 -17.16
C VAL A 6 -3.36 -7.99 -15.83
N GLN A 7 -3.77 -8.58 -14.70
CA GLN A 7 -3.24 -8.25 -13.38
C GLN A 7 -1.73 -8.56 -13.28
N ARG A 8 -1.29 -9.73 -13.73
CA ARG A 8 0.14 -10.09 -13.74
C ARG A 8 0.98 -9.14 -14.59
N LEU A 9 0.46 -8.72 -15.75
CA LEU A 9 1.16 -7.74 -16.61
C LEU A 9 1.27 -6.36 -15.93
N LYS A 10 0.22 -5.91 -15.24
CA LYS A 10 0.24 -4.67 -14.45
C LYS A 10 1.25 -4.76 -13.31
N GLU A 11 1.29 -5.88 -12.59
CA GLU A 11 2.26 -6.12 -11.52
C GLU A 11 3.69 -6.13 -12.06
N HIS A 12 3.95 -6.84 -13.16
CA HIS A 12 5.26 -6.87 -13.79
C HIS A 12 5.71 -5.47 -14.26
N ARG A 13 4.82 -4.72 -14.93
CA ARG A 13 5.10 -3.32 -15.30
C ARG A 13 5.44 -2.47 -14.06
N ASN A 14 4.69 -2.61 -12.98
CA ASN A 14 4.94 -1.85 -11.75
C ASN A 14 6.30 -2.21 -11.14
N THR A 15 6.73 -3.48 -11.19
CA THR A 15 8.06 -3.90 -10.71
C THR A 15 9.21 -3.27 -11.50
N LEU A 16 9.03 -3.05 -12.80
CA LEU A 16 10.07 -2.51 -13.68
C LEU A 16 10.10 -0.97 -13.70
N SER A 17 8.94 -0.32 -13.60
CA SER A 17 8.82 1.11 -13.90
C SER A 17 8.54 1.99 -12.68
N SER A 18 8.04 1.44 -11.57
CA SER A 18 7.67 2.24 -10.40
C SER A 18 8.86 2.40 -9.44
N PRO A 19 9.30 3.64 -9.13
CA PRO A 19 10.31 3.87 -8.09
C PRO A 19 9.89 3.30 -6.73
N MET A 20 8.59 3.24 -6.47
CA MET A 20 8.03 2.68 -5.23
C MET A 20 8.33 1.18 -5.05
N TYR A 21 8.64 0.45 -6.13
CA TYR A 21 9.05 -0.95 -6.03
C TYR A 21 10.50 -1.13 -5.56
N ARG A 22 11.33 -0.09 -5.64
CA ARG A 22 12.70 -0.07 -5.09
C ARG A 22 12.72 0.25 -3.60
N LEU A 23 11.63 0.79 -3.06
CA LEU A 23 11.52 1.17 -1.67
C LEU A 23 11.34 -0.07 -0.79
N GLN A 24 12.10 -0.17 0.30
CA GLN A 24 11.93 -1.25 1.27
C GLN A 24 10.52 -1.23 1.90
N PRO A 25 9.91 -2.40 2.19
CA PRO A 25 8.59 -2.48 2.83
C PRO A 25 8.46 -1.65 4.10
N GLU A 26 9.53 -1.56 4.89
CA GLU A 26 9.62 -0.81 6.14
C GLU A 26 9.46 0.70 5.92
N LEU A 27 10.14 1.24 4.89
CA LEU A 27 10.04 2.63 4.51
C LEU A 27 8.65 2.95 3.96
N LEU A 28 8.06 2.06 3.16
CA LEU A 28 6.69 2.25 2.69
C LEU A 28 5.68 2.23 3.85
N SER A 29 5.92 1.37 4.84
CA SER A 29 5.10 1.31 6.06
C SER A 29 5.18 2.60 6.87
N MET A 30 6.37 3.19 6.98
CA MET A 30 6.58 4.50 7.61
C MET A 30 5.84 5.61 6.87
N ILE A 31 5.88 5.61 5.53
CA ILE A 31 5.14 6.57 4.70
C ILE A 31 3.63 6.45 4.94
N PHE A 32 3.08 5.23 4.99
CA PHE A 32 1.65 5.03 5.26
C PHE A 32 1.25 5.55 6.62
N TYR A 33 2.08 5.33 7.65
CA TYR A 33 1.83 5.85 8.99
C TYR A 33 1.86 7.38 9.04
N ILE A 34 2.88 8.00 8.44
CA ILE A 34 3.01 9.46 8.35
C ILE A 34 1.80 10.04 7.63
N TYR A 35 1.43 9.47 6.48
CA TYR A 35 0.27 9.91 5.71
C TYR A 35 -1.02 9.87 6.56
N ALA A 36 -1.29 8.74 7.21
CA ALA A 36 -2.50 8.58 8.02
C ALA A 36 -2.52 9.55 9.20
N LYS A 37 -1.37 9.78 9.84
CA LYS A 37 -1.22 10.71 10.96
C LYS A 37 -1.40 12.17 10.52
N ASP A 38 -0.69 12.61 9.49
CA ASP A 38 -0.66 14.01 9.07
C ASP A 38 -1.97 14.47 8.43
N ASN A 39 -2.83 13.54 7.99
CA ASN A 39 -4.16 13.82 7.45
C ASN A 39 -5.29 13.59 8.47
N ASP A 40 -4.97 13.30 9.74
CA ASP A 40 -5.97 12.93 10.78
C ASP A 40 -6.88 11.77 10.36
N GLU A 41 -6.34 10.81 9.61
CA GLU A 41 -7.08 9.67 9.06
C GLU A 41 -6.95 8.39 9.87
N LEU A 42 -6.10 8.36 10.91
CA LEU A 42 -5.86 7.18 11.74
C LEU A 42 -7.16 6.58 12.32
N PHE A 43 -8.01 7.42 12.93
CA PHE A 43 -9.22 6.98 13.63
C PHE A 43 -10.47 6.84 12.73
N ASN A 44 -10.44 7.40 11.53
CA ASN A 44 -11.56 7.33 10.59
C ASN A 44 -11.32 6.34 9.45
N MET A 45 -10.18 5.64 9.49
CA MET A 45 -9.76 4.63 8.53
C MET A 45 -9.70 5.08 7.06
N ARG A 46 -9.75 6.38 6.76
CA ARG A 46 -9.70 6.85 5.36
C ARG A 46 -8.36 6.54 4.67
N TRP A 47 -7.30 6.35 5.44
CA TRP A 47 -5.97 5.97 4.92
C TRP A 47 -5.96 4.63 4.20
N VAL A 48 -6.93 3.73 4.44
CA VAL A 48 -7.02 2.43 3.75
C VAL A 48 -7.16 2.57 2.23
N ARG A 49 -7.52 3.76 1.71
CA ARG A 49 -7.52 4.04 0.28
C ARG A 49 -6.16 3.80 -0.39
N LEU A 50 -5.07 3.93 0.36
CA LEU A 50 -3.72 3.63 -0.13
C LEU A 50 -3.58 2.15 -0.53
N MET A 51 -4.35 1.24 0.07
CA MET A 51 -4.34 -0.19 -0.26
C MET A 51 -4.80 -0.47 -1.69
N PHE A 52 -5.57 0.44 -2.31
CA PHE A 52 -6.11 0.25 -3.66
C PHE A 52 -5.15 0.64 -4.78
N VAL A 53 -3.96 1.16 -4.47
CA VAL A 53 -2.97 1.58 -5.49
C VAL A 53 -2.42 0.38 -6.26
N CYS A 54 -1.94 -0.65 -5.56
CA CYS A 54 -1.48 -1.90 -6.16
C CYS A 54 -1.42 -3.03 -5.12
N ARG A 55 -1.28 -4.27 -5.57
CA ARG A 55 -1.20 -5.45 -4.69
C ARG A 55 -0.08 -5.32 -3.65
N ARG A 56 1.08 -4.79 -4.02
CA ARG A 56 2.20 -4.58 -3.07
C ARG A 56 1.82 -3.63 -1.93
N TRP A 57 1.09 -2.56 -2.21
CA TRP A 57 0.66 -1.60 -1.19
C TRP A 57 -0.35 -2.23 -0.24
N HIS A 58 -1.30 -2.99 -0.79
CA HIS A 58 -2.25 -3.78 0.00
C HIS A 58 -1.51 -4.78 0.93
N ASP A 59 -0.59 -5.58 0.39
CA ASP A 59 0.13 -6.61 1.15
C ASP A 59 1.02 -6.03 2.25
N ILE A 60 1.60 -4.85 2.02
CA ILE A 60 2.39 -4.15 3.04
C ILE A 60 1.47 -3.54 4.09
N ALA A 61 0.43 -2.79 3.70
CA ALA A 61 -0.48 -2.12 4.62
C ALA A 61 -1.19 -3.07 5.59
N THR A 62 -1.60 -4.24 5.11
CA THR A 62 -2.21 -5.30 5.97
C THR A 62 -1.27 -5.82 7.05
N ARG A 63 0.05 -5.63 6.91
CA ARG A 63 1.08 -6.09 7.84
C ARG A 63 1.63 -4.99 8.75
N ILE A 64 0.92 -3.87 8.90
CA ILE A 64 1.32 -2.75 9.77
C ILE A 64 0.40 -2.71 11.01
N PRO A 65 0.65 -3.51 12.07
CA PRO A 65 -0.21 -3.55 13.26
C PRO A 65 -0.52 -2.17 13.85
N LYS A 66 0.46 -1.26 13.81
CA LYS A 66 0.33 0.10 14.33
C LYS A 66 -0.76 0.93 13.61
N LEU A 67 -1.02 0.68 12.34
CA LEU A 67 -2.09 1.38 11.62
C LEU A 67 -3.48 0.81 11.94
N TRP A 68 -3.54 -0.49 12.23
CA TRP A 68 -4.78 -1.19 12.58
C TRP A 68 -5.15 -1.10 14.07
N SER A 69 -4.29 -0.51 14.91
CA SER A 69 -4.59 -0.29 16.33
C SER A 69 -5.53 0.90 16.59
N PHE A 70 -5.95 1.61 15.54
CA PHE A 70 -6.85 2.78 15.62
C PHE A 70 -8.31 2.44 15.25
N ILE A 71 -8.70 1.17 15.42
CA ILE A 71 -10.09 0.66 15.28
C ILE A 71 -10.87 0.91 16.56
#